data_AF-A0A1I3EJ58-F1
#
_entry.id   AF-A0A1I3EJ58-F1
#
_cell.length_a   1.000
_cell.length_b   1.000
_cell.length_c   1.000
_cell.angle_alpha   90.00
_cell.angle_beta   90.00
_cell.angle_gamma   90.00
#
_symmetry.space_group_name_H-M   'P 1'
#
loop_
_entity.id
_entity.type
_entity.pdbx_description
1 polymer ?
#
loop_
_entity_poly.entity_id
_entity_poly.type
_entity_poly.pdbx_seq_one_letter_code
_entity_poly.pdbx_strand_id
1 'polypeptide(L)'
;MKLRMLSLAGLAAGLHLGIASAQSSVTLYGILDTGIEMVTHADAAGDRIVRMPGITGSMPSRWGLRGREDLGGGLAAIFTLEDGFNPRAGDINQGGRLFGRQAWVGLSSPYGALTFGRQYTMTYWAIVDSDILGPDIYGGVGSLDAYVPNARSDNTIAYKGTFAGLTAGATWSFGRDSAGTGNSPGQGTCAGSLPGNAQACRQWSVMLRYDGDNFGVASAYDEQRGGPGAAANLFNGAAPLPLTASGDKDVRMQLNGYYKLGSFKVGAGWLGRHVETVSPAVPVVHTDIWYVTASYFVTPAAIIDGGAYRTIDSQQDTRGTIATLRGTYLLSKATAVYLQSGYLFNSAKAKYTLSQGGPGATPAAGIGQLGVMAGIRHSF
;
A
#
# COMPACT_ATOMS: atom_id res chain seq x y z
N MET A 1 -50.42 6.01 69.67
CA MET A 1 -50.16 4.67 69.10
C MET A 1 -48.96 4.74 68.16
N LYS A 2 -47.87 4.09 68.56
CA LYS A 2 -46.74 3.64 67.74
C LYS A 2 -46.96 2.15 67.42
N LEU A 3 -46.51 1.65 66.28
CA LEU A 3 -46.00 0.28 66.01
C LEU A 3 -45.61 0.24 64.51
N ARG A 4 -44.32 0.14 64.12
CA ARG A 4 -43.44 -1.05 63.99
C ARG A 4 -43.80 -2.00 62.83
N MET A 5 -42.94 -1.96 61.80
CA MET A 5 -42.15 -3.06 61.19
C MET A 5 -42.82 -4.42 60.88
N LEU A 6 -42.71 -4.89 59.64
CA LEU A 6 -42.09 -6.18 59.25
C LEU A 6 -42.04 -6.37 57.71
N SER A 7 -40.84 -6.63 57.16
CA SER A 7 -40.63 -7.35 55.88
C SER A 7 -39.13 -7.69 55.77
N LEU A 8 -38.73 -8.86 56.27
CA LEU A 8 -38.55 -10.15 55.58
C LEU A 8 -37.38 -10.16 54.58
N ALA A 9 -36.35 -10.93 54.96
CA ALA A 9 -35.10 -11.16 54.26
C ALA A 9 -35.30 -11.89 52.92
N GLY A 10 -34.62 -11.40 51.88
CA GLY A 10 -34.48 -12.04 50.58
C GLY A 10 -33.00 -12.34 50.31
N LEU A 11 -32.72 -13.63 50.16
CA LEU A 11 -31.44 -14.26 49.86
C LEU A 11 -30.87 -13.71 48.53
N ALA A 12 -29.83 -12.87 48.58
CA ALA A 12 -29.07 -12.49 47.39
C ALA A 12 -27.90 -13.46 47.21
N ALA A 13 -28.11 -14.47 46.37
CA ALA A 13 -27.05 -15.33 45.87
C ALA A 13 -26.03 -14.48 45.10
N GLY A 14 -24.77 -14.58 45.52
CA GLY A 14 -23.65 -13.89 44.90
C GLY A 14 -23.45 -14.31 43.45
N LEU A 15 -23.89 -13.46 42.53
CA LEU A 15 -23.33 -13.35 41.20
C LEU A 15 -22.07 -12.47 41.31
N HIS A 16 -20.94 -13.08 41.65
CA HIS A 16 -19.65 -12.53 41.27
C HIS A 16 -19.52 -12.70 39.75
N LEU A 17 -20.22 -11.85 38.99
CA LEU A 17 -19.82 -11.54 37.64
C LEU A 17 -18.50 -10.80 37.79
N GLY A 18 -17.39 -11.54 37.64
CA GLY A 18 -16.08 -10.96 37.45
C GLY A 18 -16.21 -9.96 36.33
N ILE A 19 -16.19 -8.68 36.67
CA ILE A 19 -15.96 -7.61 35.71
C ILE A 19 -14.52 -7.82 35.27
N ALA A 20 -14.32 -8.72 34.31
CA ALA A 20 -13.12 -8.71 33.50
C ALA A 20 -13.13 -7.34 32.82
N SER A 21 -12.44 -6.36 33.43
CA SER A 21 -12.08 -5.15 32.74
C SER A 21 -11.10 -5.57 31.65
N ALA A 22 -11.64 -6.01 30.51
CA ALA A 22 -10.88 -6.07 29.27
C ALA A 22 -10.31 -4.67 29.06
N GLN A 23 -8.98 -4.55 29.06
CA GLN A 23 -8.32 -3.27 28.84
C GLN A 23 -8.45 -2.91 27.35
N SER A 24 -9.64 -2.48 26.95
CA SER A 24 -9.91 -1.97 25.62
C SER A 24 -9.16 -0.66 25.44
N SER A 25 -8.33 -0.59 24.42
CA SER A 25 -7.65 0.64 24.04
C SER A 25 -8.01 1.02 22.61
N VAL A 26 -8.27 2.32 22.42
CA VAL A 26 -8.42 2.93 21.11
C VAL A 26 -7.31 3.96 20.98
N THR A 27 -6.58 3.91 19.87
CA THR A 27 -5.50 4.83 19.55
C THR A 27 -5.89 5.64 18.32
N LEU A 28 -5.92 6.96 18.46
CA LEU A 28 -5.81 7.89 17.34
C LEU A 28 -4.34 7.95 16.92
N TYR A 29 -4.07 7.89 15.62
CA TYR A 29 -2.72 8.03 15.09
C TYR A 29 -2.74 8.72 13.74
N GLY A 30 -1.59 9.24 13.30
CA GLY A 30 -1.46 9.77 11.95
C GLY A 30 -0.06 10.18 11.53
N ILE A 31 0.02 10.59 10.26
CA ILE A 31 1.21 11.17 9.62
C ILE A 31 0.73 12.36 8.78
N LEU A 32 1.40 13.50 8.94
CA LEU A 32 1.39 14.61 8.00
C LEU A 32 2.74 14.65 7.29
N ASP A 33 2.72 14.56 5.98
CA ASP A 33 3.92 14.67 5.14
C ASP A 33 3.59 15.59 3.97
N THR A 34 4.39 16.62 3.77
CA THR A 34 4.25 17.53 2.63
C THR A 34 5.59 18.20 2.33
N GLY A 35 5.66 18.83 1.17
CA GLY A 35 6.84 19.56 0.73
C GLY A 35 6.61 20.22 -0.62
N ILE A 36 7.66 20.77 -1.19
CA ILE A 36 7.64 21.39 -2.51
C ILE A 36 8.46 20.51 -3.44
N GLU A 37 7.85 20.05 -4.52
CA GLU A 37 8.52 19.35 -5.59
C GLU A 37 8.68 20.21 -6.85
N MET A 38 9.73 19.90 -7.60
CA MET A 38 9.95 20.33 -8.96
C MET A 38 10.21 19.09 -9.83
N VAL A 39 9.54 18.99 -10.98
CA VAL A 39 9.77 17.93 -11.97
C VAL A 39 9.96 18.55 -13.34
N THR A 40 11.05 18.21 -14.03
CA THR A 40 11.34 18.67 -15.40
C THR A 40 10.60 17.83 -16.44
N HIS A 41 10.30 18.39 -17.61
CA HIS A 41 9.60 17.68 -18.70
C HIS A 41 8.31 17.02 -18.22
N ALA A 42 7.51 17.76 -17.46
CA ALA A 42 6.27 17.31 -16.84
C ALA A 42 5.13 17.12 -17.85
N ASP A 43 5.30 17.59 -19.09
CA ASP A 43 4.35 17.45 -20.18
C ASP A 43 5.03 17.22 -21.54
N ALA A 44 4.21 17.23 -22.60
CA ALA A 44 4.67 17.04 -23.97
C ALA A 44 5.42 18.25 -24.57
N ALA A 45 5.24 19.45 -24.00
CA ALA A 45 5.97 20.66 -24.42
C ALA A 45 7.37 20.71 -23.80
N GLY A 46 7.62 19.88 -22.79
CA GLY A 46 8.88 19.86 -22.05
C GLY A 46 8.90 20.83 -20.88
N ASP A 47 7.74 21.39 -20.51
CA ASP A 47 7.63 22.33 -19.40
C ASP A 47 7.89 21.65 -18.07
N ARG A 48 8.27 22.44 -17.07
CA ARG A 48 8.46 21.97 -15.70
C ARG A 48 7.21 22.22 -14.87
N ILE A 49 6.99 21.39 -13.86
CA ILE A 49 5.99 21.64 -12.81
C ILE A 49 6.69 21.91 -11.48
N VAL A 50 6.17 22.88 -10.73
CA VAL A 50 6.52 23.14 -9.32
C VAL A 50 5.23 23.12 -8.51
N ARG A 51 5.15 22.28 -7.48
CA ARG A 51 3.92 22.13 -6.69
C ARG A 51 4.18 21.57 -5.29
N MET A 52 3.18 21.68 -4.44
CA MET A 52 3.01 20.73 -3.35
C MET A 52 2.29 19.47 -3.88
N PRO A 53 2.81 18.26 -3.66
CA PRO A 53 2.18 17.03 -4.13
C PRO A 53 0.96 16.65 -3.28
N GLY A 54 -0.01 15.95 -3.89
CA GLY A 54 -1.28 15.61 -3.24
C GLY A 54 -1.31 14.26 -2.49
N ILE A 55 -0.40 13.35 -2.83
CA ILE A 55 -0.31 11.99 -2.27
C ILE A 55 0.87 11.87 -1.25
N THR A 56 1.64 12.96 -1.10
CA THR A 56 2.84 13.28 -0.29
C THR A 56 4.23 12.84 -0.80
N GLY A 57 5.29 13.26 -0.09
CA GLY A 57 6.70 13.18 -0.50
C GLY A 57 7.45 11.93 -0.01
N SER A 58 7.57 11.72 1.31
CA SER A 58 8.28 10.53 1.84
C SER A 58 7.33 9.40 2.28
N MET A 59 6.17 9.76 2.82
CA MET A 59 5.15 8.85 3.37
C MET A 59 3.74 9.43 3.22
N PRO A 60 2.75 8.70 2.67
CA PRO A 60 1.40 9.24 2.48
C PRO A 60 0.75 9.76 3.76
N SER A 61 0.18 10.97 3.68
CA SER A 61 -0.54 11.64 4.76
C SER A 61 -1.81 10.86 5.07
N ARG A 62 -2.02 10.63 6.37
CA ARG A 62 -3.09 9.76 6.87
C ARG A 62 -3.41 10.06 8.32
N TRP A 63 -4.63 9.74 8.73
CA TRP A 63 -4.99 9.62 10.14
C TRP A 63 -5.90 8.42 10.31
N GLY A 64 -6.02 7.91 11.53
CA GLY A 64 -6.85 6.75 11.78
C GLY A 64 -7.09 6.44 13.24
N LEU A 65 -7.95 5.45 13.43
CA LEU A 65 -8.30 4.85 14.70
C LEU A 65 -8.01 3.36 14.61
N ARG A 66 -7.30 2.82 15.59
CA ARG A 66 -7.13 1.38 15.77
C ARG A 66 -7.45 1.00 17.20
N GLY A 67 -7.96 -0.20 17.39
CA GLY A 67 -8.26 -0.70 18.72
C GLY A 67 -8.04 -2.20 18.87
N ARG A 68 -7.89 -2.58 20.14
CA ARG A 68 -7.80 -3.96 20.59
C ARG A 68 -8.57 -4.11 21.89
N GLU A 69 -9.44 -5.11 21.94
CA GLU A 69 -10.16 -5.54 23.13
C GLU A 69 -9.74 -6.98 23.44
N ASP A 70 -9.24 -7.22 24.64
CA ASP A 70 -8.90 -8.57 25.11
C ASP A 70 -10.18 -9.33 25.46
N LEU A 71 -10.40 -10.46 24.79
CA LEU A 71 -11.57 -11.33 25.00
C LEU A 71 -11.24 -12.51 25.94
N GLY A 72 -10.00 -12.57 26.46
CA GLY A 72 -9.51 -13.65 27.30
C GLY A 72 -8.90 -14.81 26.52
N GLY A 73 -8.08 -15.63 27.20
CA GLY A 73 -7.50 -16.84 26.61
C GLY A 73 -6.55 -16.58 25.42
N GLY A 74 -6.02 -15.36 25.28
CA GLY A 74 -5.19 -14.95 24.15
C GLY A 74 -5.96 -14.52 22.89
N LEU A 75 -7.29 -14.53 22.93
CA LEU A 75 -8.16 -14.02 21.88
C LEU A 75 -8.42 -12.52 22.06
N ALA A 76 -8.45 -11.77 20.97
CA ALA A 76 -8.80 -10.34 21.00
C ALA A 76 -9.64 -9.92 19.79
N ALA A 77 -10.59 -9.02 20.00
CA ALA A 77 -11.22 -8.26 18.92
C ALA A 77 -10.30 -7.10 18.52
N ILE A 78 -10.17 -6.87 17.21
CA ILE A 78 -9.31 -5.83 16.64
C ILE A 78 -10.02 -5.09 15.51
N PHE A 79 -9.71 -3.80 15.32
CA PHE A 79 -10.19 -3.02 14.18
C PHE A 79 -9.17 -1.97 13.74
N THR A 80 -9.32 -1.50 12.51
CA THR A 80 -8.64 -0.30 12.01
C THR A 80 -9.55 0.46 11.03
N LEU A 81 -9.62 1.77 11.23
CA LEU A 81 -10.20 2.74 10.32
C LEU A 81 -9.11 3.76 9.98
N GLU A 82 -8.71 3.86 8.70
CA GLU A 82 -7.61 4.72 8.26
C GLU A 82 -8.02 5.51 7.02
N ASP A 83 -7.93 6.82 7.14
CA ASP A 83 -8.16 7.79 6.08
C ASP A 83 -6.82 8.19 5.44
N GLY A 84 -6.85 8.42 4.13
CA GLY A 84 -5.77 9.06 3.40
C GLY A 84 -6.24 10.41 2.93
N PHE A 85 -5.51 11.47 3.24
CA PHE A 85 -5.91 12.82 2.86
C PHE A 85 -4.78 13.55 2.14
N ASN A 86 -5.16 14.52 1.34
CA ASN A 86 -4.25 15.35 0.58
C ASN A 86 -3.98 16.66 1.33
N PRO A 87 -2.77 16.88 1.88
CA PRO A 87 -2.46 18.09 2.63
C PRO A 87 -2.37 19.36 1.75
N ARG A 88 -2.28 19.23 0.41
CA ARG A 88 -2.25 20.37 -0.51
C ARG A 88 -3.59 21.11 -0.54
N ALA A 89 -4.71 20.39 -0.50
CA ALA A 89 -6.04 20.96 -0.72
C ALA A 89 -7.09 20.50 0.31
N GLY A 90 -6.75 19.58 1.21
CA GLY A 90 -7.63 19.10 2.28
C GLY A 90 -8.66 18.07 1.82
N ASP A 91 -8.55 17.55 0.60
CA ASP A 91 -9.43 16.50 0.07
C ASP A 91 -9.11 15.10 0.62
N ILE A 92 -10.16 14.29 0.70
CA ILE A 92 -10.08 12.87 1.04
C ILE A 92 -9.66 12.10 -0.21
N ASN A 93 -8.63 11.26 -0.09
CA ASN A 93 -8.13 10.46 -1.19
C ASN A 93 -9.00 9.21 -1.43
N GLN A 94 -8.52 8.28 -2.27
CA GLN A 94 -9.18 7.00 -2.55
C GLN A 94 -10.66 7.16 -2.91
N GLY A 95 -10.95 8.07 -3.85
CA GLY A 95 -12.31 8.27 -4.39
C GLY A 95 -13.28 8.92 -3.40
N GLY A 96 -12.78 9.73 -2.46
CA GLY A 96 -13.61 10.41 -1.48
C GLY A 96 -14.09 9.51 -0.33
N ARG A 97 -13.41 8.38 -0.10
CA ARG A 97 -13.75 7.45 0.97
C ARG A 97 -13.19 7.93 2.30
N LEU A 98 -14.07 8.17 3.28
CA LEU A 98 -13.69 8.55 4.66
C LEU A 98 -12.63 7.64 5.29
N PHE A 99 -12.65 6.33 5.00
CA PHE A 99 -11.63 5.38 5.45
C PHE A 99 -11.07 4.59 4.26
N GLY A 100 -10.57 5.33 3.28
CA GLY A 100 -10.14 4.80 1.99
C GLY A 100 -8.87 3.95 2.02
N ARG A 101 -8.07 4.01 3.09
CA ARG A 101 -6.84 3.20 3.20
C ARG A 101 -7.12 1.86 3.86
N GLN A 102 -7.82 1.85 4.99
CA GLN A 102 -8.25 0.63 5.69
C GLN A 102 -9.58 0.85 6.41
N ALA A 103 -10.46 -0.15 6.35
CA ALA A 103 -11.69 -0.18 7.12
C ALA A 103 -12.08 -1.63 7.39
N TRP A 104 -11.63 -2.18 8.51
CA TRP A 104 -11.83 -3.59 8.84
C TRP A 104 -11.95 -3.86 10.34
N VAL A 105 -12.56 -5.01 10.66
CA VAL A 105 -12.67 -5.59 12.01
C VAL A 105 -12.30 -7.08 11.95
N GLY A 106 -11.87 -7.67 13.04
CA GLY A 106 -11.56 -9.09 13.09
C GLY A 106 -11.19 -9.62 14.46
N LEU A 107 -10.73 -10.85 14.47
CA LEU A 107 -10.24 -11.56 15.65
C LEU A 107 -8.76 -11.89 15.50
N SER A 108 -8.01 -11.71 16.57
CA SER A 108 -6.60 -12.05 16.70
C SER A 108 -6.42 -13.09 17.79
N SER A 109 -5.58 -14.08 17.53
CA SER A 109 -5.20 -15.14 18.47
C SER A 109 -3.70 -15.42 18.35
N PRO A 110 -3.12 -16.32 19.17
CA PRO A 110 -1.74 -16.79 18.99
C PRO A 110 -1.50 -17.45 17.62
N TYR A 111 -2.55 -17.89 16.93
CA TYR A 111 -2.47 -18.51 15.60
C TYR A 111 -2.62 -17.52 14.45
N GLY A 112 -2.62 -16.21 14.72
CA GLY A 112 -2.78 -15.16 13.71
C GLY A 112 -4.11 -14.43 13.82
N ALA A 113 -4.39 -13.60 12.81
CA ALA A 113 -5.57 -12.75 12.74
C ALA A 113 -6.42 -13.08 11.51
N LEU A 114 -7.74 -13.12 11.70
CA LEU A 114 -8.75 -13.21 10.66
C LEU A 114 -9.59 -11.93 10.65
N THR A 115 -9.56 -11.18 9.55
CA THR A 115 -10.15 -9.85 9.45
C THR A 115 -11.05 -9.71 8.23
N PHE A 116 -12.03 -8.82 8.34
CA PHE A 116 -13.08 -8.59 7.36
C PHE A 116 -13.21 -7.10 7.07
N GLY A 117 -13.22 -6.72 5.79
CA GLY A 117 -13.38 -5.34 5.34
C GLY A 117 -12.35 -4.93 4.31
N ARG A 118 -12.18 -3.62 4.11
CA ARG A 118 -11.19 -3.06 3.18
C ARG A 118 -9.81 -3.05 3.82
N GLN A 119 -8.84 -3.73 3.21
CA GLN A 119 -7.51 -3.88 3.80
C GLN A 119 -6.43 -4.17 2.76
N TYR A 120 -5.17 -4.03 3.17
CA TYR A 120 -4.01 -4.33 2.35
C TYR A 120 -3.94 -5.81 1.96
N THR A 121 -3.55 -6.08 0.71
CA THR A 121 -3.32 -7.44 0.20
C THR A 121 -1.93 -7.93 0.55
N MET A 122 -1.68 -9.21 0.31
CA MET A 122 -0.40 -9.83 0.61
C MET A 122 0.74 -9.29 -0.28
N THR A 123 0.41 -8.70 -1.44
CA THR A 123 1.37 -7.95 -2.26
C THR A 123 1.98 -6.78 -1.49
N TYR A 124 1.16 -6.00 -0.79
CA TYR A 124 1.65 -4.88 0.02
C TYR A 124 2.58 -5.37 1.14
N TRP A 125 2.13 -6.38 1.90
CA TRP A 125 2.90 -6.88 3.05
C TRP A 125 4.23 -7.55 2.67
N ALA A 126 4.33 -8.12 1.48
CA ALA A 126 5.55 -8.77 1.02
C ALA A 126 6.63 -7.80 0.51
N ILE A 127 6.34 -6.52 0.24
CA ILE A 127 7.35 -5.58 -0.29
C ILE A 127 7.91 -4.57 0.73
N VAL A 128 7.17 -4.27 1.80
CA VAL A 128 7.44 -3.12 2.71
C VAL A 128 8.85 -3.07 3.33
N ASP A 129 9.60 -4.17 3.37
CA ASP A 129 10.94 -4.20 3.97
C ASP A 129 12.11 -4.28 3.00
N SER A 130 11.87 -4.74 1.77
CA SER A 130 12.89 -4.88 0.73
C SER A 130 12.96 -3.65 -0.16
N ASP A 131 11.85 -2.96 -0.36
CA ASP A 131 11.83 -1.63 -0.97
C ASP A 131 11.97 -0.56 0.11
N ILE A 132 13.22 -0.20 0.44
CA ILE A 132 13.55 0.65 1.59
C ILE A 132 13.04 2.09 1.41
N LEU A 133 12.95 2.58 0.17
CA LEU A 133 12.38 3.90 -0.10
C LEU A 133 10.87 3.92 0.21
N GLY A 134 10.21 2.77 0.09
CA GLY A 134 8.79 2.59 0.38
C GLY A 134 7.92 3.44 -0.56
N PRO A 135 6.90 4.15 -0.06
CA PRO A 135 6.00 4.97 -0.86
C PRO A 135 6.59 6.36 -1.20
N ASP A 136 7.90 6.44 -1.41
CA ASP A 136 8.58 7.69 -1.80
C ASP A 136 8.05 8.23 -3.13
N ILE A 137 7.94 9.56 -3.26
CA ILE A 137 7.36 10.20 -4.45
C ILE A 137 8.17 10.00 -5.73
N TYR A 138 9.49 9.81 -5.63
CA TYR A 138 10.41 9.63 -6.77
C TYR A 138 11.02 8.24 -6.81
N GLY A 139 10.53 7.34 -5.97
CA GLY A 139 11.17 6.07 -5.72
C GLY A 139 10.15 4.98 -5.47
N GLY A 140 10.67 3.88 -4.97
CA GLY A 140 9.90 2.67 -4.81
C GLY A 140 9.47 2.05 -6.13
N VAL A 141 8.95 0.83 -6.02
CA VAL A 141 8.24 0.18 -7.12
C VAL A 141 7.00 1.00 -7.53
N GLY A 142 6.48 1.85 -6.63
CA GLY A 142 5.33 2.71 -6.88
C GLY A 142 5.44 3.65 -8.08
N SER A 143 6.64 4.10 -8.41
CA SER A 143 6.83 4.99 -9.56
C SER A 143 6.67 4.30 -10.92
N LEU A 144 6.79 2.96 -10.95
CA LEU A 144 6.68 2.13 -12.15
C LEU A 144 5.41 1.26 -12.16
N ASP A 145 4.94 0.85 -10.97
CA ASP A 145 3.65 0.20 -10.76
C ASP A 145 3.03 0.72 -9.46
N ALA A 146 2.23 1.78 -9.59
CA ALA A 146 1.65 2.49 -8.46
C ALA A 146 0.63 1.68 -7.66
N TYR A 147 0.22 0.49 -8.14
CA TYR A 147 -0.58 -0.43 -7.35
C TYR A 147 0.18 -1.07 -6.20
N VAL A 148 1.43 -1.48 -6.41
CA VAL A 148 2.18 -2.33 -5.48
C VAL A 148 2.27 -1.74 -4.05
N PRO A 149 2.71 -0.48 -3.86
CA PRO A 149 2.74 0.14 -2.52
C PRO A 149 1.34 0.53 -2.00
N ASN A 150 0.31 0.31 -2.82
CA ASN A 150 -1.08 0.66 -2.56
C ASN A 150 -2.01 -0.56 -2.56
N ALA A 151 -1.47 -1.78 -2.60
CA ALA A 151 -2.25 -2.96 -2.89
C ALA A 151 -3.24 -3.26 -1.77
N ARG A 152 -4.51 -2.95 -1.99
CA ARG A 152 -5.62 -3.08 -1.04
C ARG A 152 -6.91 -3.40 -1.77
N SER A 153 -7.86 -4.05 -1.12
CA SER A 153 -9.09 -4.48 -1.77
C SER A 153 -10.30 -4.30 -0.86
N ASP A 154 -11.44 -3.97 -1.46
CA ASP A 154 -12.74 -3.96 -0.79
C ASP A 154 -13.23 -5.39 -0.51
N ASN A 155 -14.29 -5.52 0.29
CA ASN A 155 -15.02 -6.78 0.47
C ASN A 155 -14.10 -7.98 0.76
N THR A 156 -13.09 -7.79 1.60
CA THR A 156 -11.97 -8.74 1.75
C THR A 156 -12.03 -9.48 3.07
N ILE A 157 -11.84 -10.79 2.99
CA ILE A 157 -11.42 -11.64 4.11
C ILE A 157 -9.90 -11.76 4.04
N ALA A 158 -9.20 -11.55 5.14
CA ALA A 158 -7.76 -11.77 5.21
C ALA A 158 -7.39 -12.61 6.43
N TYR A 159 -6.44 -13.51 6.23
CA TYR A 159 -5.73 -14.19 7.30
C TYR A 159 -4.25 -13.82 7.25
N LYS A 160 -3.64 -13.56 8.41
CA LYS A 160 -2.20 -13.38 8.56
C LYS A 160 -1.71 -13.91 9.91
N GLY A 161 -0.72 -14.79 9.90
CA GLY A 161 -0.11 -15.37 11.10
C GLY A 161 1.41 -15.44 10.98
N THR A 162 2.10 -15.31 12.11
CA THR A 162 3.57 -15.35 12.18
C THR A 162 4.01 -16.37 13.22
N PHE A 163 4.92 -17.26 12.84
CA PHE A 163 5.37 -18.41 13.61
C PHE A 163 6.89 -18.55 13.48
N ALA A 164 7.63 -18.22 14.55
CA ALA A 164 9.10 -18.31 14.56
C ALA A 164 9.78 -17.63 13.35
N GLY A 165 9.36 -16.41 13.02
CA GLY A 165 9.87 -15.64 11.88
C GLY A 165 9.17 -15.92 10.54
N LEU A 166 8.49 -17.06 10.38
CA LEU A 166 7.70 -17.36 9.19
C LEU A 166 6.32 -16.72 9.28
N THR A 167 6.01 -15.81 8.37
CA THR A 167 4.69 -15.21 8.18
C THR A 167 4.02 -15.80 6.95
N ALA A 168 2.82 -16.34 7.14
CA ALA A 168 1.93 -16.74 6.07
C ALA A 168 0.70 -15.83 6.07
N GLY A 169 0.24 -15.47 4.88
CA GLY A 169 -0.98 -14.68 4.75
C GLY A 169 -1.72 -14.95 3.45
N ALA A 170 -3.02 -14.73 3.49
CA ALA A 170 -3.91 -14.86 2.33
C ALA A 170 -5.03 -13.82 2.39
N THR A 171 -5.46 -13.32 1.24
CA THR A 171 -6.66 -12.50 1.10
C THR A 171 -7.60 -13.04 0.02
N TRP A 172 -8.90 -12.82 0.22
CA TRP A 172 -9.94 -13.07 -0.77
C TRP A 172 -10.96 -11.94 -0.76
N SER A 173 -11.13 -11.28 -1.90
CA SER A 173 -12.04 -10.16 -2.12
C SER A 173 -13.17 -10.56 -3.06
N PHE A 174 -14.42 -10.32 -2.65
CA PHE A 174 -15.61 -10.57 -3.49
C PHE A 174 -15.91 -9.45 -4.50
N GLY A 175 -15.10 -8.40 -4.48
CA GLY A 175 -15.23 -7.21 -5.32
C GLY A 175 -14.21 -6.19 -4.88
N ARG A 176 -13.21 -5.95 -5.72
CA ARG A 176 -11.93 -5.35 -5.31
C ARG A 176 -11.92 -3.83 -5.20
N ASP A 177 -12.74 -3.10 -5.96
CA ASP A 177 -12.78 -1.63 -5.89
C ASP A 177 -14.10 -1.02 -6.38
N SER A 178 -14.97 -0.57 -5.49
CA SER A 178 -16.24 0.08 -5.86
C SER A 178 -16.13 1.55 -6.27
N ALA A 179 -15.07 2.27 -5.89
CA ALA A 179 -14.96 3.72 -6.08
C ALA A 179 -14.01 4.13 -7.22
N GLY A 180 -13.53 3.16 -8.03
CA GLY A 180 -12.69 3.45 -9.21
C GLY A 180 -11.39 4.16 -8.83
N THR A 181 -10.90 3.87 -7.64
CA THR A 181 -9.73 4.51 -7.02
C THR A 181 -8.43 3.95 -7.55
N GLY A 182 -8.53 2.89 -8.34
CA GLY A 182 -7.40 2.25 -8.95
C GLY A 182 -6.64 1.41 -7.94
N ASN A 183 -7.04 0.14 -7.84
CA ASN A 183 -6.10 -0.96 -7.61
C ASN A 183 -5.00 -1.04 -8.72
N SER A 184 -4.86 -0.01 -9.53
CA SER A 184 -3.65 0.72 -9.94
C SER A 184 -4.18 2.13 -10.37
N PRO A 185 -3.58 3.30 -10.04
CA PRO A 185 -4.08 4.59 -10.56
C PRO A 185 -4.39 4.53 -12.06
N GLY A 186 -5.67 4.74 -12.44
CA GLY A 186 -6.15 4.60 -13.81
C GLY A 186 -6.85 3.29 -14.19
N GLN A 187 -7.13 2.39 -13.24
CA GLN A 187 -8.08 1.29 -13.45
C GLN A 187 -9.49 1.76 -13.11
N GLY A 188 -10.47 1.48 -13.97
CA GLY A 188 -11.88 1.80 -13.68
C GLY A 188 -12.45 1.01 -12.51
N THR A 189 -13.78 1.00 -12.36
CA THR A 189 -14.45 0.37 -11.22
C THR A 189 -14.46 -1.15 -11.32
N CYS A 190 -14.46 -1.83 -10.18
CA CYS A 190 -14.65 -3.27 -10.10
C CYS A 190 -15.33 -3.66 -8.77
N ALA A 191 -16.62 -3.35 -8.65
CA ALA A 191 -17.39 -3.51 -7.41
C ALA A 191 -17.68 -4.98 -7.04
N GLY A 192 -17.64 -5.90 -8.02
CA GLY A 192 -17.91 -7.32 -7.82
C GLY A 192 -19.33 -7.63 -7.35
N SER A 193 -19.49 -8.76 -6.64
CA SER A 193 -20.79 -9.24 -6.12
C SER A 193 -21.91 -9.29 -7.17
N LEU A 194 -21.57 -9.67 -8.42
CA LEU A 194 -22.52 -9.71 -9.52
C LEU A 194 -23.38 -10.99 -9.47
N PRO A 195 -24.72 -10.88 -9.43
CA PRO A 195 -25.60 -12.04 -9.54
C PRO A 195 -25.28 -12.87 -10.80
N GLY A 196 -25.08 -14.18 -10.63
CA GLY A 196 -24.72 -15.09 -11.73
C GLY A 196 -23.26 -15.04 -12.18
N ASN A 197 -22.40 -14.18 -11.60
CA ASN A 197 -20.98 -14.09 -11.97
C ASN A 197 -20.08 -13.77 -10.76
N ALA A 198 -19.89 -14.76 -9.89
CA ALA A 198 -19.06 -14.63 -8.69
C ALA A 198 -17.55 -14.49 -8.96
N GLN A 199 -17.09 -14.69 -10.20
CA GLN A 199 -15.70 -14.49 -10.60
C GLN A 199 -15.38 -13.03 -10.92
N ALA A 200 -16.37 -12.27 -11.41
CA ALA A 200 -16.16 -10.90 -11.84
C ALA A 200 -15.63 -10.02 -10.70
N CYS A 201 -14.60 -9.23 -10.99
CA CYS A 201 -13.97 -8.29 -10.06
C CYS A 201 -13.43 -8.88 -8.76
N ARG A 202 -13.35 -10.20 -8.68
CA ARG A 202 -12.72 -10.90 -7.57
C ARG A 202 -11.23 -10.58 -7.54
N GLN A 203 -10.65 -10.64 -6.35
CA GLN A 203 -9.20 -10.64 -6.19
C GLN A 203 -8.80 -11.61 -5.08
N TRP A 204 -7.65 -12.25 -5.21
CA TRP A 204 -7.05 -12.99 -4.12
C TRP A 204 -5.54 -12.83 -4.13
N SER A 205 -4.92 -12.96 -2.97
CA SER A 205 -3.47 -12.91 -2.85
C SER A 205 -2.97 -13.85 -1.76
N VAL A 206 -1.74 -14.32 -1.88
CA VAL A 206 -1.04 -15.12 -0.87
C VAL A 206 0.37 -14.61 -0.68
N MET A 207 0.92 -14.77 0.51
CA MET A 207 2.31 -14.46 0.83
C MET A 207 2.91 -15.55 1.72
N LEU A 208 4.18 -15.82 1.45
CA LEU A 208 5.10 -16.42 2.40
C LEU A 208 6.26 -15.46 2.61
N ARG A 209 6.61 -15.25 3.86
CA ARG A 209 7.68 -14.34 4.26
C ARG A 209 8.42 -14.92 5.44
N TYR A 210 9.74 -14.82 5.44
CA TYR A 210 10.57 -15.18 6.58
C TYR A 210 11.41 -13.98 7.00
N ASP A 211 11.38 -13.67 8.30
CA ASP A 211 12.23 -12.67 8.93
C ASP A 211 13.11 -13.34 9.98
N GLY A 212 14.42 -13.35 9.71
CA GLY A 212 15.45 -13.65 10.71
C GLY A 212 16.00 -12.36 11.31
N ASP A 213 17.08 -12.48 12.08
CA ASP A 213 17.66 -11.34 12.81
C ASP A 213 18.17 -10.25 11.83
N ASN A 214 18.97 -10.67 10.86
CA ASN A 214 19.69 -9.78 9.95
C ASN A 214 19.21 -9.85 8.51
N PHE A 215 18.25 -10.71 8.18
CA PHE A 215 17.76 -10.83 6.81
C PHE A 215 16.28 -11.19 6.78
N GLY A 216 15.65 -10.91 5.66
CA GLY A 216 14.32 -11.40 5.38
C GLY A 216 14.13 -11.66 3.90
N VAL A 217 13.22 -12.58 3.60
CA VAL A 217 12.83 -12.95 2.24
C VAL A 217 11.32 -13.03 2.20
N ALA A 218 10.70 -12.49 1.15
CA ALA A 218 9.27 -12.54 0.95
C ALA A 218 8.92 -12.86 -0.50
N SER A 219 7.83 -13.60 -0.66
CA SER A 219 7.21 -13.85 -1.95
C SER A 219 5.70 -13.68 -1.83
N ALA A 220 5.08 -13.16 -2.89
CA ALA A 220 3.63 -13.08 -2.97
C ALA A 220 3.14 -13.33 -4.40
N TYR A 221 1.89 -13.78 -4.48
CA TYR A 221 1.10 -13.90 -5.70
C TYR A 221 -0.22 -13.17 -5.49
N ASP A 222 -0.65 -12.38 -6.46
CA ASP A 222 -1.88 -11.60 -6.43
C ASP A 222 -2.55 -11.63 -7.79
N GLU A 223 -3.81 -12.01 -7.83
CA GLU A 223 -4.59 -12.14 -9.06
C GLU A 223 -5.86 -11.32 -8.95
N GLN A 224 -5.99 -10.34 -9.86
CA GLN A 224 -7.20 -9.57 -10.06
C GLN A 224 -7.96 -10.10 -11.28
N ARG A 225 -9.27 -10.30 -11.11
CA ARG A 225 -10.17 -10.67 -12.20
C ARG A 225 -10.82 -9.45 -12.84
N GLY A 226 -11.12 -9.59 -14.13
CA GLY A 226 -11.89 -8.63 -14.91
C GLY A 226 -13.37 -8.59 -14.54
N GLY A 227 -14.09 -7.65 -15.13
CA GLY A 227 -15.51 -7.40 -14.92
C GLY A 227 -15.94 -6.02 -15.43
N PRO A 228 -17.22 -5.66 -15.29
CA PRO A 228 -17.73 -4.36 -15.73
C PRO A 228 -16.93 -3.20 -15.13
N GLY A 229 -16.38 -2.35 -15.99
CA GLY A 229 -15.59 -1.18 -15.60
C GLY A 229 -14.10 -1.43 -15.39
N ALA A 230 -13.62 -2.67 -15.44
CA ALA A 230 -12.22 -2.99 -15.20
C ALA A 230 -11.32 -2.73 -16.41
N ALA A 231 -10.11 -2.24 -16.14
CA ALA A 231 -9.06 -2.06 -17.14
C ALA A 231 -7.69 -2.08 -16.46
N ALA A 232 -6.66 -2.60 -17.12
CA ALA A 232 -5.29 -2.62 -16.64
C ALA A 232 -4.46 -1.45 -17.17
N ASN A 233 -3.90 -0.64 -16.27
CA ASN A 233 -2.92 0.39 -16.62
C ASN A 233 -1.49 -0.14 -16.43
N LEU A 234 -0.63 0.05 -17.43
CA LEU A 234 0.78 -0.37 -17.46
C LEU A 234 1.74 0.79 -17.12
N PHE A 235 1.21 2.00 -16.91
CA PHE A 235 1.93 3.22 -16.51
C PHE A 235 3.00 3.72 -17.48
N ASN A 236 3.11 3.09 -18.65
CA ASN A 236 4.11 3.39 -19.66
C ASN A 236 3.65 4.40 -20.72
N GLY A 237 2.44 4.96 -20.57
CA GLY A 237 1.83 5.90 -21.50
C GLY A 237 0.95 5.29 -22.59
N ALA A 238 0.85 3.96 -22.67
CA ALA A 238 -0.15 3.30 -23.50
C ALA A 238 -1.55 3.43 -22.89
N ALA A 239 -2.57 3.29 -23.73
CA ALA A 239 -3.95 3.26 -23.25
C ALA A 239 -4.17 2.05 -22.32
N PRO A 240 -4.96 2.20 -21.23
CA PRO A 240 -5.30 1.06 -20.38
C PRO A 240 -5.98 -0.06 -21.17
N LEU A 241 -5.60 -1.30 -20.88
CA LEU A 241 -6.17 -2.48 -21.53
C LEU A 241 -7.51 -2.84 -20.87
N PRO A 242 -8.64 -2.87 -21.59
CA PRO A 242 -9.92 -3.28 -21.00
C PRO A 242 -9.90 -4.73 -20.50
N LEU A 243 -10.37 -4.98 -19.27
CA LEU A 243 -10.50 -6.31 -18.68
C LEU A 243 -11.97 -6.59 -18.34
N THR A 244 -12.86 -6.49 -19.33
CA THR A 244 -14.31 -6.46 -19.10
C THR A 244 -14.93 -7.83 -18.85
N ALA A 245 -14.26 -8.92 -19.22
CA ALA A 245 -14.73 -10.29 -18.98
C ALA A 245 -14.21 -10.82 -17.63
N SER A 246 -15.03 -11.61 -16.92
CA SER A 246 -14.61 -12.19 -15.63
C SER A 246 -13.49 -13.22 -15.75
N GLY A 247 -13.21 -13.70 -16.97
CA GLY A 247 -12.06 -14.55 -17.26
C GLY A 247 -10.75 -13.79 -17.45
N ASP A 248 -10.80 -12.48 -17.70
CA ASP A 248 -9.60 -11.64 -17.85
C ASP A 248 -8.84 -11.54 -16.53
N LYS A 249 -7.52 -11.39 -16.60
CA LYS A 249 -6.62 -11.43 -15.43
C LYS A 249 -5.54 -10.35 -15.49
N ASP A 250 -5.25 -9.80 -14.32
CA ASP A 250 -4.01 -9.06 -14.04
C ASP A 250 -3.34 -9.73 -12.83
N VAL A 251 -2.24 -10.42 -13.09
CA VAL A 251 -1.50 -11.22 -12.12
C VAL A 251 -0.17 -10.54 -11.81
N ARG A 252 0.15 -10.45 -10.52
CA ARG A 252 1.45 -9.99 -10.02
C ARG A 252 2.10 -11.04 -9.15
N MET A 253 3.38 -11.24 -9.36
CA MET A 253 4.24 -12.13 -8.60
C MET A 253 5.42 -11.32 -8.11
N GLN A 254 5.90 -11.61 -6.91
CA GLN A 254 7.12 -10.98 -6.41
C GLN A 254 7.98 -11.96 -5.63
N LEU A 255 9.28 -11.74 -5.71
CA LEU A 255 10.29 -12.35 -4.87
C LEU A 255 11.29 -11.26 -4.49
N ASN A 256 11.49 -11.06 -3.20
CA ASN A 256 12.34 -10.01 -2.70
C ASN A 256 12.95 -10.38 -1.36
N GLY A 257 13.94 -9.60 -0.95
CA GLY A 257 14.56 -9.76 0.36
C GLY A 257 15.38 -8.55 0.76
N TYR A 258 15.84 -8.60 2.00
CA TYR A 258 16.73 -7.59 2.56
C TYR A 258 17.80 -8.23 3.43
N TYR A 259 18.90 -7.50 3.62
CA TYR A 259 19.96 -7.84 4.55
C TYR A 259 20.36 -6.59 5.35
N LYS A 260 20.64 -6.78 6.63
CA LYS A 260 21.06 -5.76 7.59
C LYS A 260 22.50 -6.06 8.03
N LEU A 261 23.34 -5.03 8.01
CA LEU A 261 24.72 -5.07 8.47
C LEU A 261 25.03 -3.80 9.27
N GLY A 262 24.87 -3.88 10.60
CA GLY A 262 25.02 -2.71 11.48
C GLY A 262 24.07 -1.58 11.09
N SER A 263 24.60 -0.40 10.81
CA SER A 263 23.84 0.78 10.36
C SER A 263 23.38 0.74 8.90
N PHE A 264 23.74 -0.32 8.16
CA PHE A 264 23.41 -0.48 6.74
C PHE A 264 22.29 -1.50 6.55
N LYS A 265 21.34 -1.20 5.65
CA LYS A 265 20.35 -2.15 5.16
C LYS A 265 20.35 -2.09 3.64
N VAL A 266 20.37 -3.25 2.99
CA VAL A 266 20.18 -3.38 1.53
C VAL A 266 18.96 -4.23 1.28
N GLY A 267 18.18 -3.87 0.28
CA GLY A 267 17.04 -4.64 -0.19
C GLY A 267 17.09 -4.79 -1.70
N ALA A 268 16.56 -5.89 -2.21
CA ALA A 268 16.46 -6.14 -3.63
C ALA A 268 15.26 -7.04 -3.93
N GLY A 269 14.77 -6.96 -5.15
CA GLY A 269 13.66 -7.81 -5.55
C GLY A 269 13.31 -7.74 -7.02
N TRP A 270 12.42 -8.65 -7.36
CA TRP A 270 11.79 -8.78 -8.66
C TRP A 270 10.27 -8.80 -8.50
N LEU A 271 9.57 -8.14 -9.43
CA LEU A 271 8.14 -8.26 -9.62
C LEU A 271 7.84 -8.58 -11.08
N GLY A 272 7.13 -9.68 -11.30
CA GLY A 272 6.59 -10.04 -12.61
C GLY A 272 5.10 -9.76 -12.68
N ARG A 273 4.64 -9.12 -13.75
CA ARG A 273 3.23 -8.84 -14.00
C ARG A 273 2.79 -9.40 -15.36
N HIS A 274 1.61 -10.01 -15.36
CA HIS A 274 0.98 -10.61 -16.53
C HIS A 274 -0.44 -10.09 -16.67
N VAL A 275 -0.74 -9.43 -17.78
CA VAL A 275 -2.10 -8.99 -18.11
C VAL A 275 -2.59 -9.75 -19.32
N GLU A 276 -3.67 -10.51 -19.14
CA GLU A 276 -4.22 -11.43 -20.14
C GLU A 276 -5.74 -11.23 -20.24
N THR A 277 -6.26 -11.26 -21.47
CA THR A 277 -7.70 -11.29 -21.71
C THR A 277 -8.11 -12.65 -22.25
N VAL A 278 -9.39 -13.00 -22.11
CA VAL A 278 -9.95 -14.21 -22.73
C VAL A 278 -9.95 -14.18 -24.25
N SER A 279 -9.77 -13.00 -24.86
CA SER A 279 -9.70 -12.85 -26.31
C SER A 279 -8.30 -13.22 -26.80
N PRO A 280 -8.14 -14.25 -27.64
CA PRO A 280 -6.84 -14.64 -28.18
C PRO A 280 -6.24 -13.60 -29.14
N ALA A 281 -7.05 -12.63 -29.59
CA ALA A 281 -6.60 -11.54 -30.44
C ALA A 281 -5.83 -10.45 -29.68
N VAL A 282 -5.89 -10.44 -28.35
CA VAL A 282 -5.18 -9.48 -27.50
C VAL A 282 -3.94 -10.18 -26.93
N PRO A 283 -2.72 -9.75 -27.30
CA PRO A 283 -1.51 -10.34 -26.76
C PRO A 283 -1.41 -10.16 -25.24
N VAL A 284 -0.82 -11.16 -24.57
CA VAL A 284 -0.48 -11.06 -23.14
C VAL A 284 0.60 -9.99 -22.98
N VAL A 285 0.38 -9.07 -22.04
CA VAL A 285 1.37 -8.04 -21.71
C VAL A 285 2.17 -8.49 -20.49
N HIS A 286 3.49 -8.58 -20.66
CA HIS A 286 4.43 -8.97 -19.62
C HIS A 286 5.25 -7.76 -19.18
N THR A 287 5.31 -7.52 -17.87
CA THR A 287 6.16 -6.47 -17.29
C THR A 287 7.00 -7.02 -16.15
N ASP A 288 8.29 -6.77 -16.19
CA ASP A 288 9.23 -7.11 -15.12
C ASP A 288 9.78 -5.84 -14.47
N ILE A 289 9.72 -5.76 -13.15
CA ILE A 289 10.36 -4.72 -12.35
C ILE A 289 11.47 -5.35 -11.51
N TRP A 290 12.68 -4.84 -11.64
CA TRP A 290 13.84 -5.18 -10.83
C TRP A 290 14.23 -3.99 -9.99
N TYR A 291 14.62 -4.20 -8.74
CA TYR A 291 15.10 -3.11 -7.90
C TYR A 291 16.18 -3.51 -6.94
N VAL A 292 16.99 -2.52 -6.57
CA VAL A 292 17.92 -2.56 -5.44
C VAL A 292 17.78 -1.25 -4.67
N THR A 293 17.73 -1.34 -3.35
CA THR A 293 17.63 -0.19 -2.46
C THR A 293 18.61 -0.34 -1.30
N ALA A 294 19.01 0.77 -0.72
CA ALA A 294 19.86 0.78 0.46
C ALA A 294 19.47 1.92 1.40
N SER A 295 19.71 1.73 2.69
CA SER A 295 19.73 2.79 3.69
C SER A 295 20.94 2.69 4.60
N TYR A 296 21.39 3.84 5.06
CA TYR A 296 22.51 3.99 5.97
C TYR A 296 22.21 5.06 7.02
N PHE A 297 22.31 4.68 8.28
CA PHE A 297 22.30 5.63 9.40
C PHE A 297 23.70 6.22 9.58
N VAL A 298 23.90 7.44 9.06
CA VAL A 298 25.14 8.21 9.26
C VAL A 298 25.30 8.57 10.73
N THR A 299 24.19 8.94 11.37
CA THR A 299 24.05 9.09 12.82
C THR A 299 22.66 8.58 13.22
N PRO A 300 22.34 8.46 14.53
CA PRO A 300 20.97 8.13 14.95
C PRO A 300 19.89 9.10 14.45
N ALA A 301 20.26 10.33 14.07
CA ALA A 301 19.33 11.35 13.57
C ALA A 301 19.46 11.62 12.06
N ALA A 302 20.50 11.14 11.39
CA ALA A 302 20.76 11.41 9.97
C ALA A 302 20.79 10.12 9.16
N ILE A 303 19.89 10.02 8.19
CA ILE A 303 19.66 8.83 7.37
C ILE A 303 19.87 9.21 5.91
N ILE A 304 20.59 8.37 5.18
CA ILE A 304 20.66 8.43 3.72
C ILE A 304 20.10 7.12 3.18
N ASP A 305 19.13 7.22 2.28
CA ASP A 305 18.54 6.07 1.61
C ASP A 305 18.32 6.35 0.12
N GLY A 306 18.24 5.30 -0.68
CA GLY A 306 18.15 5.42 -2.12
C GLY A 306 17.97 4.08 -2.80
N GLY A 307 17.77 4.12 -4.11
CA GLY A 307 17.55 2.91 -4.88
C GLY A 307 17.58 3.12 -6.39
N ALA A 308 17.70 2.01 -7.10
CA ALA A 308 17.55 1.94 -8.54
C ALA A 308 16.46 0.92 -8.88
N TYR A 309 15.58 1.30 -9.82
CA TYR A 309 14.43 0.52 -10.24
C TYR A 309 14.42 0.44 -11.76
N ARG A 310 14.19 -0.75 -12.31
CA ARG A 310 14.16 -0.99 -13.75
C ARG A 310 12.87 -1.70 -14.11
N THR A 311 12.07 -1.12 -14.98
CA THR A 311 10.91 -1.80 -15.59
C THR A 311 11.16 -2.13 -17.05
N ILE A 312 10.69 -3.30 -17.47
CA ILE A 312 10.73 -3.79 -18.84
C ILE A 312 9.33 -4.32 -19.19
N ASP A 313 8.65 -3.66 -20.11
CA ASP A 313 7.47 -4.19 -20.80
C ASP A 313 7.92 -4.67 -22.19
N SER A 314 7.98 -5.98 -22.34
CA SER A 314 8.48 -6.62 -23.56
C SER A 314 7.48 -6.52 -24.71
N GLN A 315 6.18 -6.62 -24.41
CA GLN A 315 5.12 -6.65 -25.42
C GLN A 315 4.86 -5.28 -26.03
N GLN A 316 4.95 -4.21 -25.23
CA GLN A 316 4.77 -2.83 -25.70
C GLN A 316 6.08 -2.11 -26.03
N ASP A 317 7.22 -2.80 -25.88
CA ASP A 317 8.56 -2.29 -26.20
C ASP A 317 8.92 -1.01 -25.42
N THR A 318 8.50 -0.94 -24.15
CA THR A 318 8.76 0.18 -23.24
C THR A 318 9.62 -0.24 -22.07
N ARG A 319 10.60 0.59 -21.70
CA ARG A 319 11.43 0.39 -20.52
C ARG A 319 11.65 1.71 -19.78
N GLY A 320 11.78 1.64 -18.47
CA GLY A 320 12.05 2.78 -17.59
C GLY A 320 13.12 2.43 -16.56
N THR A 321 14.04 3.35 -16.27
CA THR A 321 14.99 3.22 -15.14
C THR A 321 14.87 4.43 -14.24
N ILE A 322 14.67 4.23 -12.95
CA ILE A 322 14.66 5.29 -11.94
C ILE A 322 15.87 5.11 -11.03
N ALA A 323 16.55 6.19 -10.71
CA ALA A 323 17.54 6.25 -9.64
C ALA A 323 17.16 7.37 -8.67
N THR A 324 17.14 7.08 -7.38
CA THR A 324 16.61 7.98 -6.34
C THR A 324 17.53 8.01 -5.13
N LEU A 325 17.67 9.19 -4.53
CA LEU A 325 18.42 9.43 -3.31
C LEU A 325 17.64 10.36 -2.40
N ARG A 326 17.60 10.05 -1.11
CA ARG A 326 16.93 10.81 -0.05
C ARG A 326 17.83 10.94 1.16
N GLY A 327 17.97 12.16 1.65
CA GLY A 327 18.53 12.47 2.95
C GLY A 327 17.43 12.88 3.92
N THR A 328 17.37 12.24 5.08
CA THR A 328 16.40 12.54 6.15
C THR A 328 17.13 12.93 7.43
N TYR A 329 16.68 14.01 8.07
CA TYR A 329 17.15 14.44 9.39
C TYR A 329 16.00 14.44 10.40
N LEU A 330 16.17 13.70 11.50
CA LEU A 330 15.21 13.59 12.59
C LEU A 330 15.38 14.78 13.55
N LEU A 331 14.40 15.68 13.55
CA LEU A 331 14.32 16.77 14.54
C LEU A 331 13.83 16.24 15.90
N SER A 332 13.02 15.20 15.87
CA SER A 332 12.55 14.45 17.05
C SER A 332 12.16 13.02 16.63
N LYS A 333 11.66 12.22 17.58
CA LYS A 333 11.07 10.91 17.26
C LYS A 333 9.85 11.01 16.33
N ALA A 334 9.16 12.14 16.36
CA ALA A 334 7.91 12.37 15.64
C ALA A 334 8.10 13.23 14.38
N THR A 335 9.17 14.03 14.31
CA THR A 335 9.33 15.06 13.25
C THR A 335 10.64 14.89 12.51
N ALA A 336 10.59 14.92 11.19
CA ALA A 336 11.74 14.85 10.32
C ALA A 336 11.64 15.84 9.16
N VAL A 337 12.77 16.36 8.70
CA VAL A 337 12.89 17.09 7.43
C VAL A 337 13.68 16.23 6.46
N TYR A 338 13.40 16.37 5.16
CA TYR A 338 14.06 15.58 4.14
C TYR A 338 14.29 16.37 2.86
N LEU A 339 15.30 15.93 2.11
CA LEU A 339 15.60 16.36 0.75
C LEU A 339 15.80 15.11 -0.09
N GLN A 340 15.16 15.05 -1.25
CA GLN A 340 15.26 13.93 -2.17
C GLN A 340 15.33 14.37 -3.61
N SER A 341 15.99 13.55 -4.42
CA SER A 341 16.06 13.72 -5.86
C SER A 341 15.98 12.36 -6.54
N GLY A 342 15.35 12.34 -7.71
CA GLY A 342 15.32 11.17 -8.57
C GLY A 342 15.50 11.55 -10.02
N TYR A 343 15.97 10.60 -10.82
CA TYR A 343 16.01 10.75 -12.27
C TYR A 343 15.39 9.52 -12.95
N LEU A 344 14.51 9.75 -13.90
CA LEU A 344 13.87 8.74 -14.74
C LEU A 344 14.49 8.76 -16.14
N PHE A 345 14.89 7.59 -16.62
CA PHE A 345 15.28 7.32 -18.00
C PHE A 345 14.18 6.51 -18.69
N ASN A 346 13.59 7.06 -19.75
CA ASN A 346 12.60 6.38 -20.58
C ASN A 346 13.24 5.86 -21.87
N SER A 347 12.86 4.65 -22.30
CA SER A 347 13.11 4.20 -23.68
C SER A 347 12.24 4.97 -24.68
N ALA A 348 12.58 4.95 -25.97
CA ALA A 348 11.92 5.75 -27.02
C ALA A 348 10.38 5.74 -27.04
N LYS A 349 9.73 4.62 -26.68
CA LYS A 349 8.25 4.50 -26.65
C LYS A 349 7.63 4.75 -25.27
N ALA A 350 8.43 4.80 -24.22
CA ALA A 350 7.96 4.87 -22.85
C ALA A 350 7.63 6.31 -22.44
N LYS A 351 6.56 6.46 -21.64
CA LYS A 351 6.16 7.68 -20.94
C LYS A 351 5.89 7.41 -19.46
N TYR A 352 6.74 6.61 -18.81
CA TYR A 352 6.68 6.52 -17.34
C TYR A 352 6.88 7.92 -16.75
N THR A 353 6.32 8.16 -15.56
CA THR A 353 6.50 9.41 -14.83
C THR A 353 7.31 9.16 -13.56
N LEU A 354 8.21 10.09 -13.24
CA LEU A 354 9.01 10.00 -12.03
C LEU A 354 8.16 10.25 -10.77
N SER A 355 7.25 11.23 -10.82
CA SER A 355 6.55 11.72 -9.63
C SER A 355 5.20 11.04 -9.42
N GLN A 356 5.02 10.46 -8.23
CA GLN A 356 3.73 9.98 -7.73
C GLN A 356 2.88 11.09 -7.07
N GLY A 357 3.30 12.36 -7.19
CA GLY A 357 2.69 13.50 -6.48
C GLY A 357 1.31 13.96 -6.98
N GLY A 358 0.77 13.35 -8.03
CA GLY A 358 -0.49 13.72 -8.67
C GLY A 358 -0.35 14.00 -10.18
N PRO A 359 -1.46 14.35 -10.86
CA PRO A 359 -1.53 14.45 -12.32
C PRO A 359 -0.65 15.58 -12.90
N GLY A 360 -0.33 15.52 -14.19
CA GLY A 360 0.40 16.58 -14.89
C GLY A 360 1.92 16.50 -14.74
N ALA A 361 2.47 15.30 -14.61
CA ALA A 361 3.90 15.04 -14.61
C ALA A 361 4.32 13.98 -15.66
N THR A 362 3.48 13.71 -16.67
CA THR A 362 3.77 12.70 -17.69
C THR A 362 4.59 13.31 -18.83
N PRO A 363 5.82 12.82 -19.08
CA PRO A 363 6.68 13.36 -20.14
C PRO A 363 6.21 12.93 -21.54
N ALA A 364 6.78 13.56 -22.58
CA ALA A 364 6.74 13.02 -23.93
C ALA A 364 7.46 11.65 -24.02
N ALA A 365 7.19 10.89 -25.09
CA ALA A 365 7.77 9.57 -25.28
C ALA A 365 9.30 9.63 -25.37
N GLY A 366 9.99 8.76 -24.64
CA GLY A 366 11.45 8.70 -24.62
C GLY A 366 12.14 9.78 -23.80
N ILE A 367 11.39 10.71 -23.22
CA ILE A 367 11.96 11.81 -22.44
C ILE A 367 12.12 11.40 -20.98
N GLY A 368 13.31 11.68 -20.43
CA GLY A 368 13.62 11.51 -19.02
C GLY A 368 13.20 12.70 -18.16
N GLN A 369 13.12 12.49 -16.85
CA GLN A 369 12.71 13.51 -15.89
C GLN A 369 13.65 13.57 -14.70
N LEU A 370 14.06 14.77 -14.31
CA LEU A 370 14.65 15.07 -13.01
C LEU A 370 13.55 15.54 -12.04
N GLY A 371 13.57 14.99 -10.83
CA GLY A 371 12.73 15.41 -9.72
C GLY A 371 13.59 15.86 -8.54
N VAL A 372 13.18 16.94 -7.86
CA VAL A 372 13.77 17.41 -6.60
C VAL A 372 12.67 17.84 -5.65
N MET A 373 12.74 17.39 -4.40
CA MET A 373 11.76 17.73 -3.37
C MET A 373 12.44 17.97 -2.03
N ALA A 374 12.02 19.04 -1.36
CA ALA A 374 12.29 19.27 0.06
C ALA A 374 10.97 19.23 0.83
N GLY A 375 10.94 18.55 1.97
CA GLY A 375 9.72 18.37 2.74
C GLY A 375 9.93 18.14 4.22
N ILE A 376 8.80 18.03 4.91
CA ILE A 376 8.70 17.79 6.35
C ILE A 376 7.65 16.71 6.60
N ARG A 377 7.94 15.85 7.58
CA ARG A 377 7.03 14.81 8.06
C ARG A 377 6.86 14.92 9.57
N HIS A 378 5.62 14.80 10.03
CA HIS A 378 5.23 14.77 11.44
C HIS A 378 4.28 13.60 11.71
N SER A 379 4.58 12.78 12.72
CA SER A 379 3.73 11.67 13.17
C SER A 379 3.12 11.98 14.54
N PHE A 380 1.88 11.55 14.78
CA PHE A 380 1.16 11.76 16.02
C PHE A 380 0.35 10.53 16.46
#